data_AF-A0A954FAK1-F1
#
_entry.id   AF-A0A954FAK1-F1
#
_cell.length_a   1.000
_cell.length_b   1.000
_cell.length_c   1.000
_cell.angle_alpha   90.00
_cell.angle_beta   90.00
_cell.angle_gamma   90.00
#
_symmetry.space_group_name_H-M   'P 1'
#
loop_
_entity.id
_entity.type
_entity.pdbx_description
1 polymer ?
#
loop_
_entity_poly.entity_id
_entity_poly.type
_entity_poly.pdbx_seq_one_letter_code
_entity_poly.pdbx_strand_id
1 'polypeptide(L)'
;VLLPLLFWLAGHLLRSPVVALLQFFAGFCLIANGAYIAGGSVEGIGDCGVMLQTGTPLWAMWSFGLLTVPAGFWLWHRLGSLQDWRRKPEKITRRYALSTFFSVVLLTTLLLLFSPRF
;
A
#
# COMPACT_ATOMS: atom_id res chain seq x y z
N VAL A 1 3.58 7.04 -2.56
CA VAL A 1 2.91 6.37 -3.71
C VAL A 1 3.80 6.16 -4.94
N LEU A 2 4.75 7.06 -5.26
CA LEU A 2 5.55 6.97 -6.50
C LEU A 2 6.48 5.74 -6.56
N LEU A 3 7.23 5.44 -5.50
CA LEU A 3 8.13 4.29 -5.46
C LEU A 3 7.42 2.96 -5.77
N PRO A 4 6.29 2.61 -5.11
CA PRO A 4 5.50 1.44 -5.47
C PRO A 4 5.09 1.40 -6.95
N LEU A 5 4.67 2.53 -7.53
CA LEU A 5 4.29 2.63 -8.93
C LEU A 5 5.48 2.42 -9.88
N LEU A 6 6.64 2.97 -9.55
CA LEU A 6 7.87 2.76 -10.32
C LEU A 6 8.30 1.30 -10.28
N PHE A 7 8.24 0.63 -9.12
CA PHE A 7 8.53 -0.79 -9.04
C PHE A 7 7.54 -1.64 -9.83
N TRP A 8 6.25 -1.33 -9.75
CA TRP A 8 5.25 -1.99 -10.59
C TRP A 8 5.53 -1.78 -12.08
N LEU A 9 5.81 -0.55 -12.51
CA LEU A 9 6.10 -0.23 -13.91
C LEU A 9 7.35 -0.97 -14.39
N ALA A 10 8.43 -0.96 -13.60
CA ALA A 10 9.65 -1.71 -13.91
C ALA A 10 9.37 -3.22 -14.00
N GLY A 11 8.64 -3.79 -13.05
CA GLY A 11 8.24 -5.20 -13.07
C GLY A 11 7.37 -5.55 -14.28
N HIS A 12 6.49 -4.65 -14.70
CA HIS A 12 5.64 -4.80 -15.88
C HIS A 12 6.46 -4.76 -17.18
N LEU A 13 7.38 -3.80 -17.31
CA LEU A 13 8.28 -3.68 -18.46
C LEU A 13 9.24 -4.87 -18.58
N LEU A 14 9.70 -5.40 -17.44
CA LEU A 14 10.59 -6.55 -17.36
C LEU A 14 9.85 -7.90 -17.42
N ARG A 15 8.51 -7.90 -17.52
CA ARG A 15 7.65 -9.11 -17.51
C ARG A 15 7.95 -10.04 -16.32
N SER A 16 8.19 -9.43 -15.16
CA SER A 16 8.57 -10.14 -13.96
C SER A 16 7.43 -11.04 -13.44
N PRO A 17 7.71 -12.25 -12.94
CA PRO A 17 6.68 -13.14 -12.38
C PRO A 17 5.99 -12.56 -11.13
N VAL A 18 6.60 -11.57 -10.47
CA VAL A 18 6.03 -10.90 -9.30
C VAL A 18 5.24 -9.63 -9.63
N VAL A 19 4.98 -9.34 -10.92
CA VAL A 19 4.29 -8.12 -11.34
C VAL A 19 2.91 -7.96 -10.69
N ALA A 20 2.18 -9.06 -10.48
CA ALA A 20 0.88 -9.04 -9.81
C ALA A 20 1.01 -8.61 -8.33
N LEU A 21 2.04 -9.07 -7.63
CA LEU A 21 2.30 -8.65 -6.25
C LEU A 21 2.67 -7.15 -6.20
N LEU A 22 3.50 -6.69 -7.13
CA LEU A 22 3.88 -5.28 -7.25
C LEU A 22 2.68 -4.39 -7.59
N GLN A 23 1.79 -4.87 -8.46
CA GLN A 23 0.54 -4.19 -8.83
C GLN A 23 -0.40 -4.07 -7.63
N PHE A 24 -0.57 -5.17 -6.86
CA PHE A 24 -1.35 -5.16 -5.63
C PHE A 24 -0.79 -4.16 -4.63
N PHE A 25 0.51 -4.22 -4.38
CA PHE A 25 1.18 -3.33 -3.43
C PHE A 25 1.10 -1.86 -3.86
N ALA A 26 1.31 -1.56 -5.14
CA ALA A 26 1.17 -0.21 -5.68
C ALA A 26 -0.27 0.32 -5.55
N GLY A 27 -1.27 -0.49 -5.84
CA GLY A 27 -2.69 -0.14 -5.67
C GLY A 27 -3.05 0.07 -4.20
N PHE A 28 -2.55 -0.78 -3.30
CA PHE A 28 -2.72 -0.64 -1.85
C PHE A 28 -2.14 0.69 -1.37
N CYS A 29 -0.91 1.01 -1.78
CA CYS A 29 -0.27 2.26 -1.42
C CYS A 29 -1.05 3.48 -1.95
N LEU A 30 -1.62 3.42 -3.15
CA LEU A 30 -2.47 4.49 -3.67
C LEU A 30 -3.71 4.71 -2.79
N ILE A 31 -4.44 3.63 -2.48
CA ILE A 31 -5.66 3.69 -1.67
C ILE A 31 -5.35 4.16 -0.25
N ALA A 32 -4.40 3.50 0.42
CA ALA A 32 -4.09 3.78 1.82
C ALA A 32 -3.55 5.20 2.03
N ASN A 33 -2.58 5.64 1.21
CA ASN A 33 -2.03 7.00 1.33
C ASN A 33 -3.06 8.06 0.90
N GLY A 34 -3.86 7.78 -0.12
CA GLY A 34 -4.93 8.67 -0.57
C GLY A 34 -5.99 8.88 0.51
N ALA A 35 -6.49 7.79 1.08
CA ALA A 35 -7.47 7.82 2.17
C ALA A 35 -6.90 8.45 3.44
N TYR A 36 -5.65 8.15 3.79
CA TYR A 36 -4.96 8.75 4.93
C TYR A 36 -4.85 10.27 4.79
N ILE A 37 -4.38 10.78 3.64
CA ILE A 37 -4.22 12.23 3.43
C ILE A 37 -5.58 12.94 3.37
N ALA A 38 -6.56 12.39 2.65
CA ALA A 38 -7.87 13.02 2.53
C ALA A 38 -8.70 12.97 3.83
N GLY A 39 -8.64 11.87 4.58
CA GLY A 39 -9.33 11.74 5.87
C GLY A 39 -8.60 12.47 6.99
N GLY A 40 -7.27 12.32 7.07
CA GLY A 40 -6.42 12.97 8.06
C GLY A 40 -6.38 14.50 7.95
N SER A 41 -6.78 15.08 6.81
CA SER A 41 -6.86 16.53 6.64
C SER A 41 -7.97 17.20 7.48
N VAL A 42 -8.96 16.44 7.98
CA VAL A 42 -10.08 17.01 8.76
C VAL A 42 -9.66 17.30 10.20
N GLU A 43 -8.96 16.36 10.82
CA GLU A 43 -8.52 16.44 12.22
C GLU A 43 -7.02 16.76 12.35
N GLY A 44 -6.30 16.93 11.23
CA GLY A 44 -4.87 17.22 11.22
C GLY A 44 -4.03 16.10 11.83
N ILE A 45 -4.45 14.84 11.66
CA ILE A 45 -3.83 13.69 12.31
C ILE A 45 -2.45 13.40 11.68
N GLY A 46 -1.44 13.25 12.54
CA GLY A 46 -0.08 12.90 12.12
C GLY A 46 0.50 13.90 11.12
N ASP A 47 1.05 13.40 10.02
CA ASP A 47 1.68 14.22 8.97
C ASP A 47 0.71 15.20 8.31
N CYS A 48 -0.60 14.92 8.33
CA CYS A 48 -1.60 15.83 7.76
C CYS A 48 -1.65 17.16 8.52
N GLY A 49 -1.41 17.16 9.84
CA GLY A 49 -1.32 18.37 10.64
C GLY A 49 -0.13 19.23 10.22
N VAL A 50 1.03 18.61 9.97
CA VAL A 50 2.23 19.30 9.47
C VAL A 50 1.97 19.88 8.07
N MET A 51 1.31 19.13 7.18
CA MET A 51 0.92 19.62 5.86
C MET A 51 0.02 20.86 5.93
N LEU A 52 -0.97 20.89 6.83
CA LEU A 52 -1.83 22.06 7.03
C LEU A 52 -1.05 23.25 7.61
N GLN A 53 -0.19 23.01 8.61
CA GLN A 53 0.64 24.06 9.23
C GLN A 53 1.64 24.66 8.24
N THR A 54 2.15 23.86 7.31
CA THR A 54 3.06 24.32 6.24
C THR A 54 2.33 24.94 5.05
N GLY A 55 1.00 25.11 5.13
CA GLY A 55 0.21 25.83 4.15
C GLY A 55 -0.32 24.98 2.99
N THR A 56 -0.27 23.65 3.10
CA THR A 56 -0.92 22.79 2.10
C THR A 56 -2.43 23.02 2.15
N PRO A 57 -3.07 23.41 1.04
CA PRO A 57 -4.49 23.70 1.06
C PRO A 57 -5.32 22.40 1.13
N LEU A 58 -6.42 22.42 1.88
CA LEU A 58 -7.30 21.24 2.06
C LEU A 58 -7.77 20.65 0.73
N TRP A 59 -8.12 21.49 -0.24
CA TRP A 59 -8.61 21.03 -1.54
C TRP A 59 -7.56 20.17 -2.27
N ALA A 60 -6.26 20.45 -2.10
CA ALA A 60 -5.19 19.67 -2.72
C ALA A 60 -5.08 18.29 -2.06
N MET A 61 -5.23 18.23 -0.74
CA MET A 61 -5.24 16.97 0.02
C MET A 61 -6.44 16.10 -0.35
N TRP A 62 -7.63 16.70 -0.48
CA TRP A 62 -8.82 16.00 -0.95
C TRP A 62 -8.71 15.57 -2.40
N SER A 63 -8.20 16.43 -3.29
CA SER A 63 -7.97 16.08 -4.70
C SER A 63 -7.00 14.92 -4.82
N PHE A 64 -5.94 14.90 -3.99
CA PHE A 64 -5.01 13.78 -3.96
C PHE A 64 -5.71 12.47 -3.62
N GLY A 65 -6.53 12.44 -2.55
CA GLY A 65 -7.31 11.24 -2.21
C GLY A 65 -8.32 10.86 -3.28
N LEU A 66 -9.06 11.84 -3.82
CA LEU A 66 -10.07 11.64 -4.86
C LEU A 66 -9.49 11.06 -6.14
N LEU A 67 -8.22 11.35 -6.47
CA LEU A 67 -7.54 10.78 -7.63
C LEU A 67 -6.87 9.44 -7.32
N THR A 68 -6.18 9.34 -6.20
CA THR A 68 -5.36 8.16 -5.88
C THR A 68 -6.19 6.96 -5.45
N VAL A 69 -7.30 7.15 -4.72
CA VAL A 69 -8.15 6.03 -4.29
C VAL A 69 -8.79 5.31 -5.48
N PRO A 70 -9.49 5.99 -6.42
CA PRO A 70 -10.00 5.34 -7.61
C PRO A 70 -8.90 4.76 -8.50
N ALA A 71 -7.77 5.46 -8.65
CA ALA A 71 -6.64 4.95 -9.42
C ALA A 71 -6.07 3.66 -8.81
N GLY A 72 -6.02 3.54 -7.48
CA GLY A 72 -5.59 2.32 -6.80
C GLY A 72 -6.56 1.16 -6.99
N PHE A 73 -7.88 1.42 -6.92
CA PHE A 73 -8.88 0.40 -7.26
C PHE A 73 -8.84 -0.01 -8.73
N TRP A 74 -8.62 0.94 -9.63
CA TRP A 74 -8.41 0.67 -11.04
C TRP A 74 -7.14 -0.15 -11.27
N LEU A 75 -6.05 0.15 -10.57
CA LEU A 75 -4.83 -0.63 -10.63
C LEU A 75 -5.03 -2.05 -10.07
N TRP A 76 -5.93 -2.24 -9.11
CA TRP A 76 -6.30 -3.57 -8.65
C TRP A 76 -7.16 -4.36 -9.64
N HIS A 77 -7.70 -3.71 -10.67
CA HIS A 77 -8.44 -4.38 -11.71
C HIS A 77 -7.52 -5.42 -12.40
N ARG A 78 -8.00 -6.67 -12.49
CA ARG A 78 -7.32 -7.84 -13.09
C ARG A 78 -6.21 -8.50 -12.28
N LEU A 79 -6.08 -8.21 -10.99
CA LEU A 79 -5.15 -8.94 -10.10
C LEU A 79 -5.47 -10.43 -9.91
N GLY A 80 -6.68 -10.84 -10.28
CA GLY A 80 -7.09 -12.24 -10.30
C GLY A 80 -8.61 -12.37 -10.35
N SER A 81 -9.09 -13.55 -10.74
CA SER A 81 -10.50 -13.90 -10.63
C SER A 81 -10.75 -14.58 -9.28
N LEU A 82 -11.78 -14.15 -8.54
CA LEU A 82 -12.27 -14.87 -7.35
C LEU A 82 -12.59 -16.34 -7.65
N GLN A 83 -12.92 -16.63 -8.92
CA GLN A 83 -13.18 -17.97 -9.43
C GLN A 83 -11.90 -18.81 -9.56
N ASP A 84 -10.78 -18.19 -9.96
CA ASP A 84 -9.48 -18.87 -10.07
C ASP A 84 -8.90 -19.17 -8.69
N TRP A 85 -9.04 -18.23 -7.74
CA TRP A 85 -8.69 -18.45 -6.34
C TRP A 85 -9.47 -19.61 -5.70
N ARG A 86 -10.76 -19.75 -5.99
CA ARG A 86 -11.58 -20.89 -5.52
C ARG A 86 -11.18 -22.22 -6.17
N ARG A 87 -10.77 -22.24 -7.44
CA ARG A 87 -10.43 -23.46 -8.19
C ARG A 87 -9.03 -23.98 -7.90
N LYS A 88 -8.10 -23.10 -7.55
CA LYS A 88 -6.75 -23.44 -7.14
C LYS A 88 -6.50 -22.78 -5.79
N PRO A 89 -6.96 -23.38 -4.67
CA PRO A 89 -6.50 -22.93 -3.36
C PRO A 89 -4.98 -23.12 -3.38
N GLU A 90 -4.24 -22.01 -3.50
CA GLU A 90 -2.79 -22.04 -3.46
C GLU A 90 -2.40 -22.80 -2.21
N LYS A 91 -1.69 -23.92 -2.39
CA LYS A 91 -1.15 -24.67 -1.27
C LYS A 91 -0.09 -23.78 -0.64
N ILE A 92 -0.47 -23.05 0.41
CA ILE A 92 0.48 -22.28 1.20
C ILE A 92 1.45 -23.29 1.81
N THR A 93 2.64 -23.40 1.22
CA THR A 93 3.69 -24.29 1.72
C THR A 93 4.09 -23.83 3.11
N ARG A 94 4.29 -24.77 4.04
CA ARG A 94 4.74 -24.51 5.42
C ARG A 94 5.93 -23.55 5.50
N ARG A 95 6.84 -23.60 4.51
CA ARG A 95 8.00 -22.70 4.39
C ARG A 95 7.59 -21.23 4.25
N TYR A 96 6.61 -20.91 3.40
CA TYR A 96 6.13 -19.53 3.24
C TYR A 96 5.41 -19.05 4.49
N ALA A 97 4.58 -19.90 5.12
CA ALA A 97 3.91 -19.55 6.37
C ALA A 97 4.90 -19.22 7.49
N LEU A 98 5.95 -20.05 7.67
CA LEU A 98 7.01 -19.80 8.66
C LEU A 98 7.82 -18.54 8.30
N SER A 99 8.20 -18.35 7.04
CA SER A 99 8.90 -17.14 6.60
C SER A 99 8.09 -15.89 6.89
N THR A 100 6.80 -15.86 6.55
CA THR A 100 5.91 -14.72 6.85
C THR A 100 5.79 -14.49 8.36
N PHE A 101 5.64 -15.56 9.17
CA PHE A 101 5.59 -15.45 10.63
C PHE A 101 6.85 -14.81 11.20
N PHE A 102 8.03 -15.33 10.85
CA PHE A 102 9.30 -14.77 11.32
C PHE A 102 9.54 -13.34 10.81
N SER A 103 9.15 -13.03 9.57
CA SER A 103 9.22 -11.67 9.05
C SER A 103 8.35 -10.69 9.83
N VAL A 104 7.11 -11.07 10.18
CA VAL A 104 6.22 -10.24 11.01
C VAL A 104 6.81 -10.06 12.41
N VAL A 105 7.22 -11.14 13.07
CA VAL A 105 7.83 -11.07 14.41
C VAL A 105 9.08 -10.17 14.40
N LEU A 106 9.96 -10.34 13.41
CA LEU A 106 11.16 -9.53 13.28
C LEU A 106 10.80 -8.06 13.05
N LEU A 107 9.90 -7.75 12.11
CA LEU A 107 9.47 -6.38 11.83
C LEU A 107 8.84 -5.72 13.05
N THR A 108 7.94 -6.42 13.75
CA THR A 108 7.32 -5.90 14.98
C THR A 108 8.36 -5.71 16.08
N THR A 109 9.31 -6.63 16.25
CA THR A 109 10.39 -6.51 17.24
C THR A 109 11.28 -5.31 16.92
N LEU A 110 11.72 -5.16 15.68
CA LEU A 110 12.49 -4.01 15.23
C LEU A 110 11.70 -2.72 15.46
N LEU A 111 10.41 -2.70 15.12
CA LEU A 111 9.56 -1.53 15.30
C LEU A 111 9.42 -1.20 16.80
N LEU A 112 9.26 -2.17 17.69
CA LEU A 112 9.21 -1.94 19.14
C LEU A 112 10.56 -1.49 19.74
N LEU A 113 11.67 -2.01 19.21
CA LEU A 113 13.01 -1.66 19.68
C LEU A 113 13.46 -0.26 19.23
N PHE A 114 13.13 0.10 17.97
CA PHE A 114 13.54 1.36 17.35
C PHE A 114 12.43 2.41 17.33
N SER A 115 11.21 2.08 17.75
CA SER A 115 10.14 3.06 17.97
C SER A 115 10.63 4.06 19.01
N PRO A 116 10.70 5.37 18.68
CA PRO A 116 10.95 6.37 19.69
C PRO A 116 9.83 6.28 20.71
N ARG A 117 10.19 5.95 21.95
CA ARG A 117 9.26 5.99 23.08
C ARG A 117 9.07 7.45 23.41
N PHE A 118 8.02 8.06 22.88
CA PHE A 118 7.54 9.37 23.30
C PHE A 118 6.50 9.20 24.41
#